data_AF-A0A7W5J853-F1
#
_entry.id   AF-A0A7W5J853-F1
#
_cell.length_a   1.000
_cell.length_b   1.000
_cell.length_c   1.000
_cell.angle_alpha   90.00
_cell.angle_beta   90.00
_cell.angle_gamma   90.00
#
_symmetry.space_group_name_H-M   'P 1'
#
loop_
_entity.id
_entity.type
_entity.pdbx_description
1 polymer ?
#
loop_
_entity_poly.entity_id
_entity_poly.type
_entity_poly.pdbx_seq_one_letter_code
_entity_poly.pdbx_strand_id
1 'polypeptide(L)'
;MNDDDFHFPPVRGDQLGQALAIFQSALHAPLDGAGVGVHVEEASDRLADEVESWDLDFDQRNSLILRVLAFNELLGRAARDDRFGAHVETVGGAYNVSDDFMRAAARAELAPSGPDQEGLAFNLESVLRDLRR
;
A
#
# COMPACT_ATOMS: atom_id res chain seq x y z
N MET A 1 25.33 16.54 0.60
CA MET A 1 24.37 16.49 1.72
C MET A 1 23.07 17.05 1.19
N ASN A 2 22.17 16.14 0.85
CA ASN A 2 20.72 16.35 0.84
C ASN A 2 20.18 14.94 1.12
N ASP A 3 20.26 14.56 2.39
CA ASP A 3 19.43 13.51 2.94
C ASP A 3 18.04 14.12 3.06
N ASP A 4 17.34 14.27 1.93
CA ASP A 4 15.88 14.33 1.96
C ASP A 4 15.44 12.93 2.38
N ASP A 5 15.51 12.67 3.69
CA ASP A 5 14.85 11.52 4.30
C ASP A 5 13.37 11.69 3.99
N PHE A 6 12.90 11.01 2.94
CA PHE A 6 11.51 11.00 2.54
C PHE A 6 10.67 10.40 3.68
N HIS A 7 10.26 11.25 4.61
CA HIS A 7 9.58 10.84 5.82
C HIS A 7 8.06 10.86 5.58
N PHE A 8 7.52 9.72 5.18
CA PHE A 8 6.08 9.54 5.02
C PHE A 8 5.41 9.26 6.37
N PRO A 9 4.48 10.12 6.84
CA PRO A 9 3.84 9.91 8.13
C PRO A 9 3.06 8.58 8.18
N PRO A 10 2.87 7.97 9.36
CA PRO A 10 1.96 6.84 9.50
C PRO A 10 0.52 7.31 9.20
N VAL A 11 -0.29 6.41 8.65
CA VAL A 11 -1.73 6.63 8.44
C VAL A 11 -2.52 5.75 9.39
N ARG A 12 -3.83 6.00 9.52
CA ARG A 12 -4.68 5.11 10.29
C ARG A 12 -4.99 3.84 9.47
N GLY A 13 -5.13 2.70 10.16
CA GLY A 13 -5.40 1.42 9.49
C GLY A 13 -6.74 1.37 8.75
N ASP A 14 -7.76 2.05 9.27
CA ASP A 14 -9.06 2.21 8.63
C ASP A 14 -8.99 3.06 7.35
N GLN A 15 -8.20 4.14 7.37
CA GLN A 15 -7.93 4.96 6.18
C GLN A 15 -7.23 4.15 5.08
N LEU A 16 -6.21 3.37 5.43
CA LEU A 16 -5.52 2.50 4.48
C LEU A 16 -6.48 1.45 3.89
N GLY A 17 -7.28 0.80 4.74
CA GLY A 17 -8.26 -0.19 4.28
C GLY A 17 -9.32 0.40 3.34
N GLN A 18 -9.85 1.58 3.68
CA GLN A 18 -10.83 2.27 2.84
C GLN A 18 -10.23 2.69 1.50
N ALA A 19 -9.03 3.25 1.51
CA ALA A 19 -8.31 3.67 0.31
C ALA A 19 -7.98 2.48 -0.63
N LEU A 20 -7.60 1.33 -0.07
CA LEU A 20 -7.42 0.10 -0.84
C LEU A 20 -8.71 -0.38 -1.49
N ALA A 21 -9.84 -0.30 -0.78
CA ALA A 21 -11.14 -0.69 -1.33
C ALA A 21 -11.57 0.22 -2.50
N ILE A 22 -11.33 1.54 -2.38
CA ILE A 22 -11.57 2.51 -3.47
C ILE A 22 -10.72 2.16 -4.69
N PHE A 23 -9.41 2.00 -4.49
CA PHE A 23 -8.47 1.68 -5.55
C PHE A 23 -8.80 0.37 -6.25
N GLN A 24 -9.10 -0.69 -5.49
CA GLN A 24 -9.52 -1.98 -6.04
C GLN A 24 -10.84 -1.87 -6.81
N SER A 25 -11.84 -1.15 -6.27
CA SER A 25 -13.10 -0.93 -6.98
C SER A 25 -12.89 -0.19 -8.31
N ALA A 26 -11.93 0.74 -8.37
CA ALA A 26 -11.60 1.43 -9.60
C ALA A 26 -10.93 0.52 -10.64
N LEU A 27 -10.13 -0.46 -10.21
CA LEU A 27 -9.49 -1.46 -11.08
C LEU A 27 -10.49 -2.47 -11.70
N HIS A 28 -11.62 -2.74 -11.04
CA HIS A 28 -12.61 -3.73 -11.47
C HIS A 28 -13.61 -3.24 -12.56
N ALA A 29 -13.37 -2.08 -13.18
CA ALA A 29 -14.11 -1.69 -14.39
C ALA A 29 -13.88 -2.74 -15.51
N PRO A 30 -14.94 -3.19 -16.23
CA PRO A 30 -14.85 -4.34 -17.13
C PRO A 30 -13.79 -4.14 -18.25
N LEU A 31 -12.94 -5.14 -18.44
CA LEU A 31 -11.76 -5.07 -19.30
C LEU A 31 -11.93 -5.84 -20.62
N ASP A 32 -11.82 -5.11 -21.72
CA ASP A 32 -11.56 -5.65 -23.05
C ASP A 32 -10.03 -5.76 -23.26
N GLY A 33 -9.37 -6.65 -22.53
CA GLY A 33 -8.05 -7.25 -22.85
C GLY A 33 -6.78 -6.39 -23.05
N ALA A 34 -6.83 -5.06 -23.18
CA ALA A 34 -5.71 -4.26 -23.68
C ALA A 34 -5.11 -3.19 -22.71
N GLY A 35 -5.58 -3.06 -21.47
CA GLY A 35 -5.41 -1.80 -20.72
C GLY A 35 -4.70 -1.80 -19.35
N VAL A 36 -4.03 -2.87 -18.92
CA VAL A 36 -3.57 -3.01 -17.50
C VAL A 36 -2.80 -1.79 -16.94
N GLY A 37 -1.92 -1.16 -17.71
CA GLY A 37 -1.19 0.06 -17.26
C GLY A 37 -2.06 1.32 -17.18
N VAL A 38 -2.97 1.50 -18.14
CA VAL A 38 -3.92 2.62 -18.18
C VAL A 38 -4.88 2.58 -16.99
N HIS A 39 -5.28 1.38 -16.56
CA HIS A 39 -6.21 1.24 -15.44
C HIS A 39 -5.58 1.51 -14.07
N VAL A 40 -4.26 1.31 -13.93
CA VAL A 40 -3.56 1.69 -12.69
C VAL A 40 -3.51 3.21 -12.57
N GLU A 41 -3.24 3.93 -13.66
CA GLU A 41 -3.27 5.40 -13.69
C GLU A 41 -4.68 5.92 -13.38
N GLU A 42 -5.72 5.44 -14.08
CA GLU A 42 -7.11 5.81 -13.82
C GLU A 42 -7.57 5.50 -12.38
N ALA A 43 -7.15 4.35 -11.82
CA ALA A 43 -7.45 3.99 -10.44
C ALA A 43 -6.69 4.87 -9.43
N SER A 44 -5.47 5.28 -9.77
CA SER A 44 -4.66 6.20 -8.97
C SER A 44 -5.26 7.59 -8.95
N ASP A 45 -5.74 8.09 -10.09
CA ASP A 45 -6.40 9.39 -10.21
C ASP A 45 -7.70 9.40 -9.40
N ARG A 46 -8.53 8.37 -9.54
CA ARG A 46 -9.76 8.23 -8.73
C ARG A 46 -9.47 8.15 -7.23
N LEU A 47 -8.41 7.44 -6.85
CA LEU A 47 -7.96 7.39 -5.48
C LEU A 47 -7.53 8.78 -4.99
N ALA A 48 -6.75 9.50 -5.78
CA ALA A 48 -6.29 10.84 -5.44
C ALA A 48 -7.45 11.83 -5.26
N ASP A 49 -8.41 11.83 -6.19
CA ASP A 49 -9.63 12.65 -6.13
C ASP A 49 -10.46 12.33 -4.89
N GLU A 50 -10.66 11.05 -4.58
CA GLU A 50 -11.45 10.62 -3.43
C GLU A 50 -10.77 11.02 -2.11
N VAL A 51 -9.46 10.75 -1.98
CA VAL A 51 -8.69 11.10 -0.77
C VAL A 51 -8.52 12.62 -0.64
N GLU A 52 -8.60 13.39 -1.73
CA GLU A 52 -8.60 14.85 -1.65
C GLU A 52 -9.78 15.41 -0.86
N SER A 53 -10.92 14.72 -0.87
CA SER A 53 -12.10 15.07 -0.08
C SER A 53 -11.96 14.75 1.41
N TRP A 54 -10.92 14.01 1.82
CA TRP A 54 -10.70 13.60 3.21
C TRP A 54 -10.01 14.73 4.00
N ASP A 55 -10.32 14.80 5.30
CA ASP A 55 -9.69 15.72 6.25
C ASP A 55 -8.28 15.24 6.63
N LEU A 56 -7.37 15.28 5.65
CA LEU A 56 -5.96 14.93 5.75
C LEU A 56 -5.09 16.11 5.33
N ASP A 57 -3.96 16.29 6.01
CA ASP A 57 -2.91 17.17 5.50
C ASP A 57 -2.23 16.58 4.25
N PHE A 58 -1.42 17.41 3.58
CA PHE A 58 -0.73 17.03 2.34
C PHE A 58 0.18 15.81 2.52
N ASP A 59 0.91 15.74 3.63
CA ASP A 59 1.87 14.66 3.87
C ASP A 59 1.15 13.34 4.18
N GLN A 60 0.07 13.39 4.94
CA GLN A 60 -0.80 12.26 5.23
C GLN A 60 -1.48 11.73 3.97
N ARG A 61 -1.99 12.63 3.12
CA ARG A 61 -2.60 12.29 1.83
C ARG A 61 -1.62 11.58 0.91
N ASN A 62 -0.44 12.16 0.72
CA ASN A 62 0.60 11.55 -0.11
C ASN A 62 1.07 10.21 0.45
N SER A 63 1.25 10.12 1.78
CA SER A 63 1.61 8.85 2.41
C SER A 63 0.56 7.78 2.15
N LEU A 64 -0.73 8.12 2.28
CA LEU A 64 -1.82 7.18 2.05
C LEU A 64 -1.82 6.66 0.61
N ILE A 65 -1.72 7.56 -0.37
CA ILE A 65 -1.70 7.20 -1.80
C ILE A 65 -0.52 6.26 -2.08
N LEU A 66 0.68 6.62 -1.64
CA LEU A 66 1.88 5.80 -1.85
C LEU A 66 1.78 4.43 -1.18
N ARG A 67 1.22 4.38 0.04
CA ARG A 67 0.98 3.11 0.74
C ARG A 67 0.01 2.22 -0.03
N VAL A 68 -1.03 2.77 -0.65
CA VAL A 68 -1.98 2.00 -1.48
C VAL A 68 -1.27 1.43 -2.71
N LEU A 69 -0.50 2.25 -3.42
CA LEU A 69 0.23 1.82 -4.62
C LEU A 69 1.28 0.75 -4.31
N ALA A 70 1.99 0.88 -3.18
CA ALA A 70 3.00 -0.09 -2.75
C ALA A 70 2.40 -1.35 -2.09
N PHE A 71 1.09 -1.37 -1.78
CA PHE A 71 0.50 -2.42 -0.95
C PHE A 71 0.50 -3.79 -1.62
N ASN A 72 0.26 -3.84 -2.94
CA ASN A 72 0.25 -5.12 -3.65
C ASN A 72 1.64 -5.78 -3.68
N GLU A 73 2.71 -4.98 -3.79
CA GLU A 73 4.08 -5.48 -3.67
C GLU A 73 4.34 -6.03 -2.26
N LEU A 74 3.89 -5.31 -1.22
CA LEU A 74 3.97 -5.77 0.16
C LEU A 74 3.30 -7.13 0.34
N LEU A 75 2.08 -7.32 -0.17
CA LEU A 75 1.38 -8.61 -0.08
C LEU A 75 2.14 -9.73 -0.77
N GLY A 76 2.65 -9.49 -1.98
CA GLY A 76 3.44 -10.48 -2.70
C GLY A 76 4.73 -10.85 -1.97
N ARG A 77 5.40 -9.88 -1.34
CA ARG A 77 6.62 -10.13 -0.56
C ARG A 77 6.32 -10.85 0.75
N ALA A 78 5.30 -10.41 1.48
CA ALA A 78 4.87 -11.00 2.75
C ALA A 78 4.38 -12.45 2.57
N ALA A 79 3.62 -12.75 1.51
CA ALA A 79 3.14 -14.11 1.23
C ALA A 79 4.26 -15.12 0.92
N ARG A 80 5.48 -14.64 0.63
CA ARG A 80 6.68 -15.48 0.38
C ARG A 80 7.63 -15.52 1.58
N ASP A 81 7.30 -14.81 2.66
CA ASP A 81 8.12 -14.74 3.87
C ASP A 81 7.35 -15.39 5.02
N ASP A 82 7.83 -16.56 5.45
CA ASP A 82 7.19 -17.40 6.48
C ASP A 82 6.93 -16.64 7.79
N ARG A 83 7.69 -15.57 8.07
CA ARG A 83 7.50 -14.73 9.26
C ARG A 83 6.14 -14.01 9.27
N PHE A 84 5.50 -13.88 8.12
CA PHE A 84 4.17 -13.29 7.95
C PHE A 84 3.06 -14.34 7.77
N GLY A 85 3.37 -15.64 7.81
CA GLY A 85 2.39 -16.69 7.49
C GLY A 85 1.15 -16.72 8.37
N ALA A 86 1.18 -16.15 9.57
CA ALA A 86 0.01 -15.99 10.44
C ALA A 86 -0.90 -14.80 10.05
N HIS A 87 -0.43 -13.95 9.15
CA HIS A 87 -1.00 -12.64 8.88
C HIS A 87 -1.37 -12.40 7.42
N VAL A 88 -0.69 -13.10 6.49
CA VAL A 88 -0.93 -13.04 5.05
C VAL A 88 -0.98 -14.45 4.50
N GLU A 89 -2.13 -14.84 3.96
CA GLU A 89 -2.36 -16.12 3.32
C GLU A 89 -2.82 -15.91 1.88
N THR A 90 -2.40 -16.77 0.95
CA THR A 90 -2.93 -16.77 -0.42
C THR A 90 -4.01 -17.85 -0.56
N VAL A 91 -5.26 -17.45 -0.76
CA VAL A 91 -6.41 -18.36 -0.91
C VAL A 91 -7.09 -18.09 -2.24
N GLY A 92 -7.10 -19.08 -3.14
CA GLY A 92 -7.79 -18.97 -4.43
C GLY A 92 -7.26 -17.87 -5.36
N GLY A 93 -6.00 -17.48 -5.22
CA GLY A 93 -5.39 -16.39 -6.00
C GLY A 93 -5.63 -14.99 -5.43
N ALA A 94 -6.30 -14.88 -4.28
CA ALA A 94 -6.46 -13.65 -3.50
C ALA A 94 -5.62 -13.70 -2.22
N TYR A 95 -5.28 -12.54 -1.67
CA TYR A 95 -4.64 -12.44 -0.36
C TYR A 95 -5.70 -12.28 0.72
N ASN A 96 -5.65 -13.14 1.73
CA ASN A 96 -6.34 -12.95 3.00
C ASN A 96 -5.36 -12.30 3.98
N VAL A 97 -5.76 -11.19 4.58
CA VAL A 97 -4.88 -10.31 5.36
C VAL A 97 -5.51 -10.05 6.72
N SER A 98 -4.74 -10.23 7.78
CA SER A 98 -5.20 -9.93 9.15
C SER A 98 -5.29 -8.43 9.43
N ASP A 99 -6.16 -8.04 10.37
CA ASP A 99 -6.27 -6.65 10.83
C ASP A 99 -4.96 -6.11 11.43
N ASP A 100 -4.18 -6.97 12.09
CA ASP A 100 -2.89 -6.60 12.66
C ASP A 100 -1.86 -6.28 11.57
N PHE A 101 -1.89 -7.01 10.46
CA PHE A 101 -1.08 -6.70 9.29
C PHE A 101 -1.46 -5.37 8.66
N MET A 102 -2.76 -5.11 8.51
CA MET A 102 -3.26 -3.83 8.02
C MET A 102 -2.79 -2.66 8.90
N ARG A 103 -2.86 -2.83 10.22
CA ARG A 103 -2.41 -1.83 11.19
C ARG A 103 -0.89 -1.62 11.16
N ALA A 104 -0.13 -2.71 11.04
CA ALA A 104 1.33 -2.65 10.92
C ALA A 104 1.74 -1.97 9.61
N ALA A 105 1.12 -2.33 8.48
CA ALA A 105 1.38 -1.69 7.20
C ALA A 105 1.02 -0.20 7.21
N ALA A 106 -0.06 0.21 7.88
CA ALA A 106 -0.41 1.62 8.00
C ALA A 106 0.65 2.47 8.74
N ARG A 107 1.47 1.85 9.60
CA ARG A 107 2.51 2.49 10.40
C ARG A 107 3.93 2.28 9.89
N ALA A 108 4.12 1.26 9.06
CA ALA A 108 5.42 0.87 8.56
C ALA A 108 6.09 1.99 7.75
N GLU A 109 7.41 1.96 7.75
CA GLU A 109 8.21 2.87 6.93
C GLU A 109 8.11 2.49 5.45
N LEU A 110 8.03 3.50 4.58
CA LEU A 110 8.27 3.36 3.15
C LEU A 110 9.74 3.68 2.87
N ALA A 111 10.38 2.89 2.01
CA ALA A 111 11.76 3.08 1.59
C ALA A 111 11.87 2.94 0.07
N PRO A 112 12.90 3.51 -0.57
CA PRO A 112 13.15 3.27 -1.99
C PRO A 112 13.20 1.77 -2.30
N SER A 113 12.51 1.34 -3.35
CA SER A 113 12.41 -0.08 -3.72
C SER A 113 13.76 -0.69 -4.16
N GLY A 114 14.75 0.16 -4.45
CA GLY A 114 16.14 -0.22 -4.73
C GLY A 114 16.95 0.94 -5.31
N PRO A 115 18.27 0.77 -5.51
CA PRO A 115 19.14 1.82 -6.06
C PRO A 115 18.79 2.22 -7.51
N ASP A 116 18.15 1.32 -8.26
CA ASP A 116 17.80 1.50 -9.68
C ASP A 116 16.28 1.41 -9.95
N GLN A 117 15.45 1.49 -8.90
CA GLN A 117 13.99 1.43 -9.05
C GLN A 117 13.37 2.79 -8.78
N GLU A 118 12.57 3.28 -9.74
CA GLU A 118 11.70 4.43 -9.56
C GLU A 118 10.47 3.97 -8.77
N GLY A 119 10.55 3.99 -7.43
CA GLY A 119 9.42 3.57 -6.59
C GLY A 119 9.74 3.50 -5.10
N LEU A 120 8.68 3.51 -4.30
CA LEU A 120 8.72 3.26 -2.86
C LEU A 120 8.06 1.91 -2.56
N ALA A 121 8.65 1.17 -1.64
CA ALA A 121 8.12 -0.08 -1.12
C ALA A 121 8.07 -0.05 0.41
N PHE A 122 7.22 -0.90 0.97
CA PHE A 122 7.21 -1.11 2.42
C PHE A 122 8.51 -1.76 2.89
N ASN A 123 9.09 -1.20 3.96
CA ASN A 123 10.14 -1.87 4.70
C ASN A 123 9.55 -3.03 5.52
N LEU A 124 9.78 -4.27 5.07
CA LEU A 124 9.26 -5.48 5.71
C LEU A 124 9.68 -5.61 7.17
N GLU A 125 10.89 -5.19 7.54
CA GLU A 125 11.33 -5.24 8.93
C GLU A 125 10.57 -4.25 9.80
N SER A 126 10.17 -3.10 9.24
CA SER A 126 9.31 -2.15 9.94
C SER A 126 7.91 -2.73 10.19
N VAL A 127 7.33 -3.41 9.18
CA VAL A 127 6.05 -4.13 9.33
C VAL A 127 6.16 -5.23 10.40
N LEU A 128 7.20 -6.07 10.35
CA LEU A 128 7.41 -7.14 11.33
C LEU A 128 7.61 -6.63 12.75
N ARG A 129 8.33 -5.52 12.89
CA ARG A 129 8.53 -4.88 14.18
C ARG A 129 7.20 -4.44 14.78
N ASP A 130 6.31 -3.87 13.97
CA ASP A 130 4.98 -3.45 14.44
C ASP A 130 4.03 -4.62 14.71
N LEU A 131 4.14 -5.74 13.98
CA LEU A 131 3.38 -6.97 14.26
C LEU A 131 3.75 -7.64 15.60
N ARG A 132 4.93 -7.32 16.16
CA ARG A 132 5.43 -7.90 17.41
C ARG A 132 5.15 -7.04 18.66
N ARG A 133 4.54 -5.87 18.49
CA ARG A 133 4.24 -4.92 19.57
C ARG A 133 2.88 -5.21 20.19
#